data_AF-A0A2E1TQZ7-F1
#
_entry.id   AF-A0A2E1TQZ7-F1
#
_cell.length_a   1.000
_cell.length_b   1.000
_cell.length_c   1.000
_cell.angle_alpha   90.00
_cell.angle_beta   90.00
_cell.angle_gamma   90.00
#
_symmetry.space_group_name_H-M   'P 1'
#
loop_
_entity.id
_entity.type
_entity.pdbx_description
1 polymer ?
#
loop_
_entity_poly.entity_id
_entity_poly.type
_entity_poly.pdbx_seq_one_letter_code
_entity_poly.pdbx_strand_id
1 'polypeptide(L)'
;MSKMKTKSGAKKRFRMTGSGKVRMNNAFMRHMQTNKPQKMKRKARGTSIMCDADARIVKVYMPYDRKQRRKSKAARTAASTAQA
;
A
#
# COMPACT_ATOMS: atom_id res chain seq x y z
N MET A 1 -27.96 -9.78 -10.19
CA MET A 1 -26.96 -9.72 -9.10
C MET A 1 -25.81 -8.79 -9.51
N SER A 2 -25.67 -7.61 -8.90
CA SER A 2 -24.52 -6.74 -9.21
C SER A 2 -23.34 -7.13 -8.33
N LYS A 3 -22.23 -7.56 -8.96
CA LYS A 3 -21.00 -7.93 -8.26
C LYS A 3 -20.13 -6.68 -8.11
N MET A 4 -19.71 -6.36 -6.89
CA MET A 4 -18.79 -5.25 -6.63
C MET A 4 -17.55 -5.37 -7.53
N LYS A 5 -17.21 -4.30 -8.24
CA LYS A 5 -16.08 -4.27 -9.18
C LYS A 5 -14.90 -3.52 -8.58
N THR A 6 -13.70 -3.98 -8.91
CA THR A 6 -12.45 -3.30 -8.59
C THR A 6 -12.31 -2.05 -9.45
N LYS A 7 -11.95 -0.90 -8.86
CA LYS A 7 -11.65 0.31 -9.64
C LYS A 7 -10.37 0.09 -10.46
N SER A 8 -10.51 0.04 -11.78
CA SER A 8 -9.39 -0.23 -12.70
C SER A 8 -8.23 0.76 -12.55
N GLY A 9 -8.54 2.03 -12.27
CA GLY A 9 -7.54 3.07 -12.00
C GLY A 9 -6.72 2.83 -10.73
N ALA A 10 -7.31 2.25 -9.68
CA ALA A 10 -6.59 1.89 -8.47
C ALA A 10 -5.68 0.68 -8.71
N LYS A 11 -6.17 -0.35 -9.41
CA LYS A 11 -5.41 -1.57 -9.76
C LYS A 11 -4.15 -1.28 -10.58
N LYS A 12 -4.19 -0.26 -11.46
CA LYS A 12 -3.03 0.13 -12.27
C LYS A 12 -1.95 0.88 -11.48
N ARG A 13 -2.33 1.59 -10.41
CA ARG A 13 -1.45 2.51 -9.66
C ARG A 13 -0.90 1.90 -8.37
N PHE A 14 -1.67 1.06 -7.70
CA PHE A 14 -1.33 0.50 -6.40
C PHE A 14 -1.15 -1.00 -6.48
N ARG A 15 -0.12 -1.52 -5.81
CA ARG A 15 0.15 -2.96 -5.70
C ARG A 15 0.21 -3.35 -4.23
N MET A 16 -0.34 -4.51 -3.90
CA MET A 16 -0.28 -5.03 -2.54
C MET A 16 0.97 -5.89 -2.36
N THR A 17 1.67 -5.70 -1.24
CA THR A 17 2.77 -6.59 -0.84
C THR A 17 2.22 -7.91 -0.30
N GLY A 18 3.07 -8.94 -0.24
CA GLY A 18 2.73 -10.19 0.43
C GLY A 18 2.33 -10.00 1.91
N SER A 19 2.78 -8.92 2.53
CA SER A 19 2.44 -8.52 3.90
C SER A 19 1.16 -7.67 4.05
N GLY A 20 0.42 -7.40 2.96
CA GLY A 20 -0.84 -6.66 3.00
C GLY A 20 -0.71 -5.14 3.06
N LYS A 21 0.50 -4.61 2.84
CA LYS A 21 0.78 -3.17 2.72
C LYS A 21 0.57 -2.71 1.28
N VAL A 22 0.19 -1.44 1.11
CA VAL A 22 0.00 -0.84 -0.21
C VAL A 22 1.29 -0.16 -0.65
N ARG A 23 1.84 -0.60 -1.79
CA ARG A 23 2.99 0.04 -2.45
C ARG A 23 2.49 1.05 -3.48
N MET A 24 3.15 2.19 -3.52
CA MET A 24 2.95 3.23 -4.52
C MET A 24 4.29 3.67 -5.13
N ASN A 25 4.19 4.20 -6.35
CA ASN A 25 5.32 4.87 -6.99
C ASN A 25 5.31 6.34 -6.56
N ASN A 26 6.50 6.92 -6.37
CA ASN A 26 6.62 8.32 -5.98
C ASN A 26 6.24 9.23 -7.16
N ALA A 27 5.58 10.35 -6.84
CA ALA A 27 5.13 11.32 -7.83
C ALA A 27 6.29 12.22 -8.33
N PHE A 28 6.00 13.01 -9.37
CA PHE A 28 6.87 14.07 -9.89
C PHE A 28 8.19 13.63 -10.54
N MET A 29 8.32 12.42 -11.07
CA MET A 29 9.56 11.94 -11.72
C MET A 29 9.48 11.79 -13.25
N ARG A 30 8.43 12.33 -13.89
CA ARG A 30 8.19 12.14 -15.34
C ARG A 30 8.66 13.30 -16.23
N HIS A 31 8.53 14.55 -15.77
CA HIS A 31 8.89 15.75 -16.54
C HIS A 31 9.69 16.73 -15.68
N MET A 32 10.43 17.65 -16.33
CA MET A 32 11.22 18.71 -15.70
C MET A 32 12.24 18.17 -14.69
N GLN A 33 13.01 17.16 -15.10
CA GLN A 33 14.03 16.52 -14.27
C GLN A 33 15.30 17.37 -14.15
N THR A 34 15.55 18.27 -15.10
CA THR A 34 16.66 19.22 -15.09
C THR A 34 16.56 20.18 -13.91
N ASN A 35 15.36 20.73 -13.66
CA ASN A 35 15.12 21.73 -12.63
C ASN A 35 15.06 21.15 -11.21
N LYS A 36 14.98 19.81 -11.07
CA LYS A 36 14.85 19.14 -9.78
C LYS A 36 16.21 18.79 -9.19
N PRO A 37 16.40 18.98 -7.87
CA PRO A 37 17.67 18.67 -7.23
C PRO A 37 17.94 17.16 -7.26
N GLN A 38 19.21 16.76 -7.38
CA GLN A 38 19.58 15.35 -7.47
C GLN A 38 19.12 14.54 -6.25
N LYS A 39 19.09 15.15 -5.05
CA LYS A 39 18.58 14.52 -3.81
C LYS A 39 17.12 14.05 -3.95
N MET A 40 16.26 14.86 -4.56
CA MET A 40 14.85 14.52 -4.77
C MET A 40 14.73 13.39 -5.79
N LYS A 41 15.49 13.48 -6.89
CA LYS A 41 15.52 12.43 -7.92
C LYS A 41 15.94 11.09 -7.36
N ARG A 42 16.95 11.04 -6.48
CA ARG A 42 17.41 9.80 -5.83
C ARG A 42 16.34 9.20 -4.93
N LYS A 43 15.71 10.00 -4.05
CA LYS A 43 14.65 9.53 -3.14
C LYS A 43 13.39 9.06 -3.87
N ALA A 44 13.07 9.66 -5.01
CA ALA A 44 11.85 9.37 -5.75
C ALA A 44 11.96 8.23 -6.78
N ARG A 45 13.14 7.62 -6.98
CA ARG A 45 13.31 6.44 -7.84
C ARG A 45 12.67 5.17 -7.25
N GLY A 46 12.63 5.06 -5.92
CA GLY A 46 12.10 3.90 -5.23
C GLY A 46 10.57 3.88 -5.16
N THR A 47 10.03 2.70 -4.83
CA THR A 47 8.64 2.56 -4.42
C THR A 47 8.51 2.81 -2.93
N SER A 48 7.52 3.59 -2.51
CA SER A 48 7.23 3.83 -1.10
C SER A 48 6.05 3.01 -0.61
N ILE A 49 6.01 2.80 0.70
CA ILE A 49 4.86 2.24 1.40
C ILE A 49 3.96 3.40 1.80
N MET A 50 2.67 3.25 1.52
CA MET A 50 1.65 4.24 1.88
C MET A 50 1.40 4.26 3.39
N CYS A 51 0.98 5.43 3.91
CA CYS A 51 0.56 5.54 5.30
C CYS A 51 -0.68 4.67 5.58
N ASP A 52 -0.90 4.30 6.83
CA ASP A 52 -2.00 3.39 7.19
C ASP A 52 -3.39 4.01 6.95
N ALA A 53 -3.52 5.33 7.01
CA ALA A 53 -4.77 6.04 6.74
C ALA A 53 -5.17 5.95 5.25
N ASP A 54 -4.28 6.35 4.34
CA ASP A 54 -4.52 6.29 2.90
C ASP A 54 -4.66 4.84 2.40
N ALA A 55 -3.92 3.91 3.02
CA ALA A 55 -4.01 2.50 2.69
C ALA A 55 -5.40 1.91 2.98
N ARG A 56 -6.16 2.45 3.95
CA ARG A 56 -7.56 2.02 4.19
C ARG A 56 -8.46 2.43 3.04
N ILE A 57 -8.32 3.65 2.53
CA ILE A 57 -9.12 4.17 1.42
C ILE A 57 -8.87 3.33 0.15
N VAL A 58 -7.61 3.04 -0.16
CA VAL A 58 -7.26 2.22 -1.34
C VAL A 58 -7.83 0.80 -1.26
N LYS A 59 -7.89 0.22 -0.06
CA LYS A 59 -8.44 -1.13 0.16
C LYS A 59 -9.95 -1.20 -0.07
N VAL A 60 -10.70 -0.10 0.09
CA VAL A 60 -12.14 -0.06 -0.22
C VAL A 60 -12.37 -0.19 -1.73
N TYR A 61 -11.54 0.47 -2.55
CA TYR A 61 -11.64 0.39 -4.01
C TYR A 61 -11.18 -0.96 -4.60
N MET A 62 -10.52 -1.80 -3.79
CA MET A 62 -9.95 -3.08 -4.19
C MET A 62 -10.45 -4.23 -3.30
N PRO A 63 -11.76 -4.56 -3.38
CA PRO A 63 -12.39 -5.53 -2.46
C PRO A 63 -11.76 -6.92 -2.49
N TYR A 64 -11.22 -7.36 -3.64
CA TYR A 64 -10.69 -8.71 -3.87
C TYR A 64 -9.20 -8.88 -3.60
N ASP A 65 -8.42 -7.79 -3.52
CA ASP A 65 -6.96 -7.88 -3.36
C ASP A 65 -6.52 -7.84 -1.88
N ARG A 66 -7.47 -7.84 -0.93
CA ARG A 66 -7.23 -7.69 0.52
C ARG A 66 -6.48 -8.90 1.13
N LYS A 67 -5.17 -9.01 0.90
CA LYS A 67 -4.32 -9.93 1.68
C LYS A 67 -4.17 -9.40 3.10
N GLN A 68 -4.84 -10.02 4.06
CA GLN A 68 -4.67 -9.70 5.47
C GLN A 68 -3.31 -10.22 5.94
N ARG A 69 -2.57 -9.37 6.67
CA ARG A 69 -1.35 -9.78 7.38
C ARG A 69 -1.76 -10.84 8.40
N ARG A 70 -1.42 -12.11 8.17
CA ARG A 70 -1.47 -13.10 9.25
C ARG A 70 -0.54 -12.58 10.35
N LYS A 71 -1.10 -12.16 11.50
CA LYS A 71 -0.29 -11.88 12.69
C LYS A 71 0.63 -13.09 12.91
N SER A 72 1.93 -12.86 13.13
CA SER A 72 2.87 -13.92 13.49
C SER A 72 2.34 -14.68 14.70
N LYS A 73 2.63 -15.98 14.79
CA LYS A 73 2.12 -16.87 15.86
C LYS A 73 2.38 -16.26 17.26
N ALA A 74 3.54 -15.62 17.45
CA ALA A 74 3.95 -14.91 18.67
C ALA A 74 3.05 -13.71 19.06
N ALA A 75 2.51 -12.97 18.09
CA ALA A 75 1.63 -11.82 18.37
C ALA A 75 0.17 -12.22 18.61
N ARG A 76 -0.19 -13.50 18.39
CA ARG A 76 -1.51 -14.06 18.72
C ARG A 76 -1.54 -14.63 20.14
N THR A 77 -0.49 -15.31 20.57
CA THR A 77 -0.35 -15.83 21.94
C THR A 77 -0.20 -14.71 22.97
N ALA A 78 0.58 -13.65 22.68
CA ALA A 78 0.70 -12.51 23.59
C ALA A 78 -0.61 -11.72 23.78
N ALA A 79 -1.49 -11.69 22.77
CA ALA A 79 -2.78 -11.01 22.85
C ALA A 79 -3.87 -11.85 23.55
N SER A 80 -3.72 -13.19 23.56
CA SER A 80 -4.63 -14.07 24.31
C SER A 80 -4.27 -14.17 25.79
N THR A 81 -2.98 -14.06 26.15
CA THR A 81 -2.52 -14.11 27.55
C THR A 81 -2.75 -12.78 28.29
N ALA A 82 -2.94 -11.66 27.58
CA ALA A 82 -3.25 -10.36 28.18
C ALA A 82 -4.76 -10.10 28.38
N GLN A 83 -5.61 -11.07 28.01
CA GLN A 83 -7.08 -11.03 28.22
C GLN A 83 -7.54 -12.05 29.28
N ALA A 84 -6.59 -12.66 30.00
CA ALA A 84 -6.80 -13.46 31.20
C ALA A 84 -6.13 -12.73 32.37
#